data_AF-A0A970N3Y8-F1
#
_entry.id   AF-A0A970N3Y8-F1
#
_cell.length_a   1.000
_cell.length_b   1.000
_cell.length_c   1.000
_cell.angle_alpha   90.00
_cell.angle_beta   90.00
_cell.angle_gamma   90.00
#
_symmetry.space_group_name_H-M   'P 1'
#
loop_
_entity.id
_entity.type
_entity.pdbx_description
1 polymer ?
#
loop_
_entity_poly.entity_id
_entity_poly.type
_entity_poly.pdbx_seq_one_letter_code
_entity_poly.pdbx_strand_id
1 'polypeptide(L)'
;MREIMSPLINSISDDEEKIIFTKNFYATIDGIQNNKGNWPGVLVYNKNGTTYVGTGDIPAMWLRDSSAQVLPYLRFMNVDHDVKMMVRGILLKQFELIRRDPYANAFRNDGSVF
;
A
#
# COMPACT_ATOMS: atom_id res chain seq x y z
N MET A 1 2.47 -5.85 -13.17
CA MET A 1 1.34 -6.34 -12.34
C MET A 1 0.00 -6.16 -13.04
N ARG A 2 -0.35 -4.94 -13.48
CA ARG A 2 -1.68 -4.66 -14.06
C ARG A 2 -2.00 -5.54 -15.26
N GLU A 3 -1.03 -5.78 -16.15
CA GLU A 3 -1.20 -6.69 -17.30
C GLU A 3 -1.59 -8.12 -16.90
N ILE A 4 -1.14 -8.59 -15.74
CA ILE A 4 -1.49 -9.91 -15.19
C ILE A 4 -2.86 -9.87 -14.52
N MET A 5 -3.17 -8.80 -13.78
CA MET A 5 -4.40 -8.68 -13.01
C MET A 5 -5.63 -8.33 -13.86
N SER A 6 -5.48 -7.51 -14.90
CA SER A 6 -6.58 -7.09 -15.77
C SER A 6 -7.40 -8.25 -16.35
N PRO A 7 -6.82 -9.29 -16.98
CA PRO A 7 -7.61 -10.41 -17.48
C PRO A 7 -8.29 -11.21 -16.35
N LEU A 8 -7.66 -11.34 -15.18
CA LEU A 8 -8.25 -12.01 -14.02
C LEU A 8 -9.46 -11.24 -13.47
N ILE A 9 -9.33 -9.92 -13.32
CA ILE A 9 -10.42 -9.04 -12.89
C ILE A 9 -11.57 -9.08 -13.90
N ASN A 10 -11.27 -9.01 -15.20
CA ASN A 10 -12.28 -9.05 -16.25
C ASN A 10 -13.00 -10.39 -16.34
N SER A 11 -12.39 -11.48 -15.84
CA SER A 11 -13.01 -12.80 -15.78
C SER A 11 -14.06 -12.96 -14.67
N ILE A 12 -14.15 -12.00 -13.73
CA ILE A 12 -15.19 -11.98 -12.70
C ILE A 12 -16.54 -11.71 -13.39
N SER A 13 -17.48 -12.64 -13.28
CA SER A 13 -18.79 -12.53 -13.93
C SER A 13 -19.73 -11.55 -13.25
N ASP A 14 -19.66 -11.47 -11.92
CA ASP A 14 -20.46 -10.53 -11.13
C ASP A 14 -19.86 -9.12 -11.20
N ASP A 15 -20.64 -8.16 -11.69
CA ASP A 15 -20.14 -6.81 -11.91
C ASP A 15 -19.92 -6.03 -10.62
N GLU A 16 -20.71 -6.31 -9.57
CA GLU A 16 -20.52 -5.67 -8.26
C GLU A 16 -19.23 -6.15 -7.61
N GLU A 17 -18.99 -7.47 -7.59
CA GLU A 17 -17.76 -8.09 -7.12
C GLU A 17 -16.54 -7.58 -7.88
N LYS A 18 -16.62 -7.51 -9.22
CA LYS A 18 -15.54 -6.98 -10.07
C LYS A 18 -15.18 -5.54 -9.69
N ILE A 19 -16.18 -4.69 -9.48
CA ILE A 19 -15.98 -3.30 -9.07
C ILE A 19 -15.37 -3.22 -7.67
N ILE A 20 -15.91 -3.98 -6.71
CA ILE A 20 -15.44 -4.01 -5.33
C ILE A 20 -14.00 -4.51 -5.27
N PHE A 21 -13.70 -5.62 -5.93
CA PHE A 21 -12.35 -6.18 -5.98
C PHE A 21 -11.37 -5.18 -6.59
N THR A 22 -11.69 -4.59 -7.74
CA THR A 22 -10.81 -3.62 -8.41
C THR A 22 -10.49 -2.45 -7.50
N LYS A 23 -11.52 -1.87 -6.86
CA LYS A 23 -11.32 -0.73 -5.95
C LYS A 23 -10.47 -1.10 -4.75
N ASN A 24 -10.76 -2.21 -4.08
CA ASN A 24 -10.01 -2.64 -2.90
C ASN A 24 -8.57 -3.02 -3.24
N PHE A 25 -8.37 -3.75 -4.35
CA PHE A 25 -7.06 -4.22 -4.76
C PHE A 25 -6.14 -3.05 -5.15
N TYR A 26 -6.66 -1.95 -5.71
CA TYR A 26 -5.83 -0.80 -6.09
C TYR A 26 -5.85 0.36 -5.09
N ALA A 27 -6.74 0.37 -4.09
CA ALA A 27 -6.89 1.46 -3.13
C ALA A 27 -5.58 1.86 -2.43
N THR A 28 -4.73 0.89 -2.07
CA THR A 28 -3.45 1.17 -1.40
C THR A 28 -2.53 2.02 -2.28
N ILE A 29 -2.44 1.69 -3.57
CA ILE A 29 -1.48 2.28 -4.51
C ILE A 29 -2.05 3.52 -5.18
N ASP A 30 -3.28 3.42 -5.70
CA ASP A 30 -3.90 4.43 -6.55
C ASP A 30 -4.92 5.30 -5.82
N GLY A 31 -5.43 4.82 -4.69
CA GLY A 31 -6.58 5.42 -4.03
C GLY A 31 -7.91 5.01 -4.67
N ILE A 32 -8.95 5.76 -4.36
CA ILE A 32 -10.32 5.51 -4.83
C ILE A 32 -10.92 6.83 -5.30
N GLN A 33 -11.45 6.83 -6.52
CA GLN A 33 -12.26 7.92 -7.05
C GLN A 33 -13.66 7.42 -7.43
N ASN A 34 -14.70 8.17 -7.05
CA ASN A 34 -16.08 7.92 -7.46
C ASN A 34 -16.89 9.24 -7.44
N ASN A 35 -18.21 9.12 -7.63
CA ASN A 35 -19.13 10.26 -7.61
C ASN A 35 -19.26 10.96 -6.24
N LYS A 36 -18.81 10.33 -5.15
CA LYS A 36 -18.81 10.92 -3.80
C LYS A 36 -17.52 11.64 -3.47
N GLY A 37 -16.41 11.33 -4.16
CA GLY A 37 -15.13 11.98 -3.86
C GLY A 37 -13.92 11.29 -4.47
N ASN A 38 -12.76 11.84 -4.13
CA ASN A 38 -11.46 11.35 -4.52
C ASN A 38 -10.59 11.21 -3.27
N TRP A 39 -10.13 10.00 -2.99
CA TRP A 39 -9.21 9.68 -1.91
C TRP A 39 -7.92 9.16 -2.53
N PRO A 40 -6.77 9.78 -2.28
CA PRO A 40 -5.50 9.31 -2.84
C PRO A 40 -5.11 7.96 -2.24
N GLY A 41 -4.17 7.29 -2.91
CA GLY A 41 -3.48 6.13 -2.32
C GLY A 41 -2.76 6.52 -1.04
N VAL A 42 -2.37 5.51 -0.26
CA VAL A 42 -1.78 5.72 1.07
C VAL A 42 -0.25 5.67 1.06
N LEU A 43 0.36 5.49 -0.11
CA LEU A 43 1.81 5.40 -0.27
C LEU A 43 2.43 6.80 -0.37
N VAL A 44 3.48 7.02 0.42
CA VAL A 44 4.34 8.21 0.33
C VAL A 44 5.76 7.77 0.02
N TYR A 45 6.23 8.10 -1.18
CA TYR A 45 7.61 7.83 -1.60
C TYR A 45 8.52 8.97 -1.14
N ASN A 46 9.42 8.66 -0.23
CA ASN A 46 10.35 9.64 0.34
C ASN A 46 11.61 9.75 -0.52
N LYS A 47 12.25 10.93 -0.51
CA LYS A 47 13.48 11.20 -1.27
C LYS A 47 14.66 10.29 -0.90
N ASN A 48 14.66 9.72 0.30
CA ASN A 48 15.70 8.80 0.78
C ASN A 48 15.50 7.35 0.30
N GLY A 49 14.52 7.08 -0.56
CA GLY A 49 14.23 5.75 -1.09
C GLY A 49 13.37 4.88 -0.15
N THR A 50 12.89 5.42 0.97
CA THR A 50 11.89 4.74 1.80
C THR A 50 10.47 4.98 1.26
N THR A 51 9.58 4.05 1.53
CA THR A 51 8.15 4.16 1.20
C THR A 51 7.37 4.02 2.50
N TYR A 52 6.58 5.04 2.81
CA TYR A 52 5.70 5.07 3.97
C TYR A 52 4.28 4.69 3.55
N VAL A 53 3.57 3.95 4.39
CA VAL A 53 2.20 3.47 4.12
C VAL A 53 1.27 3.98 5.21
N GLY A 54 0.42 4.94 4.89
CA GLY A 54 -0.64 5.37 5.79
C GLY A 54 -1.69 4.26 5.97
N THR A 55 -2.34 4.21 7.13
CA THR A 55 -3.42 3.24 7.38
C THR A 55 -4.76 3.64 6.75
N GLY A 56 -4.84 4.82 6.13
CA GLY A 56 -6.04 5.33 5.48
C GLY A 56 -6.23 6.81 5.82
N ASP A 57 -7.30 7.11 6.53
CA ASP A 57 -7.68 8.44 7.00
C ASP A 57 -6.83 8.93 8.19
N ILE A 58 -6.16 8.03 8.91
CA ILE A 58 -5.23 8.37 9.99
C ILE A 58 -3.82 8.59 9.40
N PRO A 59 -3.17 9.75 9.69
CA PRO A 59 -1.84 10.06 9.15
C PRO A 59 -0.71 9.35 9.93
N ALA A 60 -0.85 8.05 10.14
CA ALA A 60 0.14 7.18 10.77
C ALA A 60 0.29 5.84 10.02
N MET A 61 1.46 5.24 10.16
CA MET A 61 1.80 3.92 9.64
C MET A 61 1.85 2.95 10.81
N TRP A 62 0.91 2.01 10.85
CA TRP A 62 1.00 0.84 11.71
C TRP A 62 1.88 -0.21 11.03
N LEU A 63 2.85 -0.78 11.77
CA LEU A 63 3.76 -1.79 11.21
C LEU A 63 3.01 -3.03 10.71
N ARG A 64 1.97 -3.45 11.44
CA ARG A 64 1.08 -4.56 11.08
C ARG A 64 0.31 -4.24 9.79
N ASP A 65 -0.42 -3.13 9.80
CA ASP A 65 -1.36 -2.77 8.75
C ASP A 65 -0.62 -2.51 7.43
N SER A 66 0.50 -1.80 7.47
CA SER A 66 1.35 -1.58 6.29
C SER A 66 1.87 -2.87 5.66
N SER A 67 2.16 -3.89 6.48
CA SER A 67 2.55 -5.22 5.99
C SER A 67 1.36 -5.97 5.35
N ALA A 68 0.17 -5.85 5.95
CA ALA A 68 -1.04 -6.48 5.41
C ALA A 68 -1.51 -5.81 4.11
N GLN A 69 -1.46 -4.48 4.03
CA GLN A 69 -1.84 -3.70 2.85
C GLN A 69 -0.98 -4.05 1.63
N VAL A 70 0.29 -4.38 1.83
CA VAL A 70 1.21 -4.72 0.72
C VAL A 70 1.22 -6.21 0.35
N LEU A 71 0.72 -7.08 1.23
CA LEU A 71 0.74 -8.54 1.06
C LEU A 71 0.23 -9.03 -0.30
N PRO A 72 -0.91 -8.52 -0.85
CA PRO A 72 -1.42 -8.98 -2.15
C PRO A 72 -0.47 -8.72 -3.31
N TYR A 73 0.44 -7.74 -3.19
CA TYR A 73 1.31 -7.32 -4.27
C TYR A 73 2.64 -8.09 -4.32
N LEU A 74 3.02 -8.79 -3.24
CA LEU A 74 4.33 -9.45 -3.14
C LEU A 74 4.59 -10.44 -4.28
N ARG A 75 3.54 -11.12 -4.76
CA ARG A 75 3.62 -12.08 -5.87
C ARG A 75 4.04 -11.44 -7.21
N PHE A 76 3.96 -10.12 -7.35
CA PHE A 76 4.31 -9.42 -8.58
C PHE A 76 5.71 -8.80 -8.56
N MET A 77 6.45 -8.88 -7.45
CA MET A 77 7.79 -8.23 -7.34
C MET A 77 8.79 -8.67 -8.42
N ASN A 78 8.67 -9.89 -8.95
CA ASN A 78 9.61 -10.39 -9.97
C ASN A 78 9.24 -9.97 -11.40
N VAL A 79 8.03 -9.44 -11.60
CA VAL A 79 7.48 -9.10 -12.92
C VAL A 79 7.04 -7.63 -13.02
N ASP A 80 7.10 -6.89 -11.91
CA ASP A 80 6.75 -5.48 -11.82
C ASP A 80 7.81 -4.75 -10.99
N HIS A 81 8.59 -3.90 -11.68
CA HIS A 81 9.71 -3.19 -11.07
C HIS A 81 9.23 -2.19 -10.01
N ASP A 82 8.11 -1.50 -10.25
CA ASP A 82 7.59 -0.48 -9.34
C ASP A 82 7.08 -1.12 -8.05
N VAL A 83 6.39 -2.26 -8.15
CA VAL A 83 5.99 -3.05 -6.98
C VAL A 83 7.22 -3.50 -6.18
N LYS A 84 8.29 -3.95 -6.85
CA LYS A 84 9.53 -4.35 -6.18
C LYS A 84 10.18 -3.19 -5.42
N MET A 85 10.22 -2.01 -6.04
CA MET A 85 10.80 -0.80 -5.44
C MET A 85 9.94 -0.29 -4.27
N MET A 86 8.62 -0.31 -4.40
CA MET A 86 7.68 -0.01 -3.32
C MET A 86 7.92 -0.92 -2.11
N VAL A 87 7.96 -2.25 -2.30
CA VAL A 87 8.18 -3.22 -1.20
C VAL A 87 9.55 -3.00 -0.55
N ARG A 88 10.61 -2.78 -1.34
CA ARG A 88 11.94 -2.44 -0.81
C ARG A 88 11.88 -1.19 0.07
N GLY A 89 11.21 -0.13 -0.39
CA GLY A 89 11.06 1.11 0.36
C GLY A 89 10.29 0.93 1.66
N ILE A 90 9.25 0.10 1.67
CA ILE A 90 8.45 -0.23 2.87
C ILE A 90 9.30 -0.95 3.90
N LEU A 91 10.06 -1.97 3.48
CA LEU A 91 10.96 -2.70 4.39
C LEU A 91 12.01 -1.78 5.01
N LEU A 92 12.64 -0.91 4.20
CA LEU A 92 13.58 0.08 4.70
C LEU A 92 12.93 1.00 5.74
N LYS A 93 11.69 1.45 5.49
CA LYS A 93 10.97 2.31 6.44
C LYS A 93 10.62 1.56 7.73
N GLN A 94 10.07 0.35 7.64
CA GLN A 94 9.71 -0.44 8.81
C GLN A 94 10.95 -0.75 9.68
N PHE A 95 12.10 -1.09 9.09
CA PHE A 95 13.34 -1.32 9.83
C PHE A 95 13.86 -0.03 10.50
N GLU A 96 13.76 1.12 9.84
CA GLU A 96 14.07 2.42 10.43
C GLU A 96 13.22 2.68 11.68
N LEU A 97 11.90 2.44 11.58
CA LEU A 97 10.94 2.68 12.66
C LEU A 97 11.11 1.70 13.83
N ILE A 98 11.30 0.41 13.56
CA ILE A 98 11.59 -0.61 14.59
C ILE A 98 12.87 -0.27 15.35
N ARG A 99 13.93 0.18 14.65
CA ARG A 99 15.17 0.61 15.29
C ARG A 99 14.97 1.84 16.18
N ARG A 100 13.99 2.68 15.86
CA ARG A 100 13.70 3.91 16.61
C ARG A 100 12.92 3.63 17.89
N ASP A 101 11.89 2.81 17.83
CA ASP A 101 11.17 2.31 18.99
C ASP A 101 10.57 0.93 18.71
N PRO A 102 11.15 -0.16 19.24
CA PRO A 102 10.64 -1.50 18.99
C PRO A 102 9.32 -1.81 19.72
N TYR A 103 8.90 -0.96 20.67
CA TYR A 103 7.64 -1.14 21.42
C TYR A 103 6.47 -0.39 20.79
N ALA A 104 6.73 0.62 19.96
CA ALA A 104 5.70 1.37 19.28
C ALA A 104 5.05 0.55 18.15
N ASN A 105 3.73 0.63 18.06
CA ASN A 105 2.93 -0.01 17.01
C ASN A 105 2.74 0.89 15.78
N ALA A 106 2.84 2.21 15.95
CA ALA A 106 2.49 3.21 14.95
C ALA A 106 3.41 4.43 14.97
N PHE A 107 3.68 4.97 13.78
CA PHE A 107 4.60 6.10 13.60
C PHE A 107 4.07 7.08 12.57
N ARG A 108 4.45 8.35 12.71
CA ARG A 108 4.33 9.37 11.65
C ARG A 108 5.44 9.18 10.62
N ASN A 109 5.33 9.83 9.46
CA ASN A 109 6.33 9.69 8.39
C ASN A 109 7.73 10.19 8.80
N ASP A 110 7.81 11.18 9.70
CA ASP A 110 9.08 11.65 10.28
C ASP A 110 9.69 10.69 11.34
N GLY A 111 9.00 9.58 11.63
CA GLY A 111 9.40 8.53 12.56
C GLY A 111 9.08 8.83 14.03
N SER A 112 8.40 9.92 14.36
CA SER A 112 7.84 10.09 15.71
C SER A 112 6.74 9.04 15.97
N VAL A 113 6.62 8.59 17.22
CA VAL A 113 5.53 7.69 17.64
C VAL A 113 4.20 8.46 17.54
N PHE A 114 3.17 7.81 17.01
CA PHE A 114 1.86 8.42 16.78
C PHE A 114 1.00 8.48 18.04
#